data_AF-A0A954L038-F1
#
_entry.id   AF-A0A954L038-F1
#
_cell.length_a   1.000
_cell.length_b   1.000
_cell.length_c   1.000
_cell.angle_alpha   90.00
_cell.angle_beta   90.00
_cell.angle_gamma   90.00
#
_symmetry.space_group_name_H-M   'P 1'
#
loop_
_entity.id
_entity.type
_entity.pdbx_description
1 polymer ?
#
loop_
_entity_poly.entity_id
_entity_poly.type
_entity_poly.pdbx_seq_one_letter_code
_entity_poly.pdbx_strand_id
1 'polypeptide(L)'
;RLDPWHKVYPSRVFNFMVSSLTGLMLHDHNCGLKMFRAEVAQEISIYGELHRFIPVLAFSRGFRVTELPVHHRPREFGHSKYGVRRFLRGLLDLLTVTFLTSFGRRPQHALGAVGLFFFGIGAVGLAYLSLLWLLMHVVPLIAPSPIGGRPLLAYSVASLLLGGQALSLGLLAELIVAYTGDSRDSYSVAEVAGGESEPSGK
;
A
#
# COMPACT_ATOMS: atom_id res chain seq x y z
N ARG A 1 0.34 12.30 26.18
CA ARG A 1 -0.88 12.89 25.57
C ARG A 1 -2.00 12.88 26.62
N LEU A 2 -2.75 13.98 26.76
CA LEU A 2 -3.89 14.11 27.69
C LEU A 2 -5.22 14.07 26.90
N ASP A 3 -5.38 13.06 26.04
CA ASP A 3 -6.57 12.91 25.19
C ASP A 3 -7.53 11.85 25.77
N PRO A 4 -8.86 11.99 25.53
CA PRO A 4 -9.82 11.00 25.99
C PRO A 4 -9.63 9.63 25.30
N TRP A 5 -9.92 8.56 26.04
CA TRP A 5 -9.69 7.16 25.66
C TRP A 5 -10.16 6.77 24.25
N HIS A 6 -11.33 7.26 23.82
CA HIS A 6 -11.90 6.99 22.49
C HIS A 6 -11.10 7.61 21.33
N LYS A 7 -10.19 8.55 21.60
CA LYS A 7 -9.24 9.10 20.60
C LYS A 7 -7.87 8.42 20.68
N VAL A 8 -7.49 7.95 21.86
CA VAL A 8 -6.20 7.29 22.10
C VAL A 8 -6.16 5.88 21.52
N TYR A 9 -7.25 5.12 21.61
CA TYR A 9 -7.26 3.74 21.12
C TYR A 9 -7.15 3.63 19.58
N PRO A 10 -7.96 4.35 18.78
CA PRO A 10 -7.84 4.27 17.32
C PRO A 10 -6.51 4.84 16.81
N SER A 11 -5.98 5.87 17.46
CA SER A 11 -4.68 6.44 17.09
C SER A 11 -3.52 5.49 17.40
N ARG A 12 -3.57 4.76 18.52
CA ARG A 12 -2.60 3.70 18.82
C ARG A 12 -2.64 2.57 17.80
N VAL A 13 -3.82 2.08 17.43
CA VAL A 13 -3.96 1.05 16.40
C VAL A 13 -3.41 1.55 15.07
N PHE A 14 -3.76 2.78 14.67
CA PHE A 14 -3.24 3.36 13.43
C PHE A 14 -1.72 3.51 13.46
N ASN A 15 -1.14 4.07 14.52
CA ASN A 15 0.30 4.21 14.65
C ASN A 15 1.01 2.86 14.67
N PHE A 16 0.42 1.84 15.30
CA PHE A 16 0.93 0.48 15.27
C PHE A 16 0.92 -0.10 13.85
N MET A 17 -0.19 0.05 13.11
CA MET A 17 -0.27 -0.37 11.72
C MET A 17 0.78 0.32 10.85
N VAL A 18 0.96 1.64 11.00
CA VAL A 18 1.99 2.39 10.26
C VAL A 18 3.37 1.83 10.58
N SER A 19 3.70 1.68 11.88
CA SER A 19 5.01 1.17 12.30
C SER A 19 5.25 -0.25 11.79
N SER A 20 4.24 -1.13 11.81
CA SER A 20 4.35 -2.51 11.32
C SER A 20 4.52 -2.60 9.81
N LEU A 21 3.81 -1.76 9.04
CA LEU A 21 3.86 -1.78 7.57
C LEU A 21 5.11 -1.09 7.01
N THR A 22 5.63 -0.09 7.72
CA THR A 22 6.74 0.75 7.25
C THR A 22 8.09 0.39 7.88
N GLY A 23 8.09 -0.41 8.95
CA GLY A 23 9.27 -0.72 9.75
C GLY A 23 9.77 0.43 10.64
N LEU A 24 9.18 1.63 10.53
CA LEU A 24 9.56 2.79 11.32
C LEU A 24 8.77 2.83 12.63
N MET A 25 9.42 2.46 13.74
CA MET A 25 8.79 2.50 15.06
C MET A 25 8.76 3.93 15.61
N LEU A 26 7.56 4.53 15.63
CA LEU A 26 7.30 5.82 16.29
C LEU A 26 6.02 5.71 17.14
N HIS A 27 5.98 6.45 18.26
CA HIS A 27 4.78 6.52 19.08
C HIS A 27 3.68 7.38 18.45
N ASP A 28 4.07 8.40 17.66
CA ASP A 28 3.16 9.34 17.02
C ASP A 28 3.62 9.81 15.64
N HIS A 29 3.26 9.04 14.61
CA HIS A 29 3.53 9.39 13.21
C HIS A 29 2.84 10.69 12.78
N ASN A 30 1.68 11.01 13.38
CA ASN A 30 0.87 12.17 13.01
C ASN A 30 1.20 13.43 13.83
N CYS A 31 2.35 13.46 14.52
CA CYS A 31 2.81 14.69 15.18
C CYS A 31 2.98 15.81 14.14
N GLY A 32 2.43 17.00 14.44
CA GLY A 32 2.51 18.16 13.54
C GLY A 32 3.87 18.85 13.56
N LEU A 33 4.63 18.70 14.64
CA LEU A 33 5.98 19.27 14.77
C LEU A 33 7.00 18.26 14.23
N LYS A 34 7.63 18.61 13.12
CA LYS A 34 8.68 17.82 12.47
C LYS A 34 9.86 18.74 12.15
N MET A 35 11.08 18.27 12.41
CA MET A 35 12.32 18.97 12.06
C MET A 35 13.16 18.05 11.19
N PHE A 36 13.74 18.60 10.13
CA PHE A 36 14.53 17.85 9.16
C PHE A 36 15.68 18.72 8.65
N ARG A 37 16.76 18.07 8.20
CA ARG A 37 17.87 18.73 7.51
C ARG A 37 17.42 19.14 6.11
N ALA A 38 18.09 20.15 5.54
CA ALA A 38 17.78 20.63 4.19
C ALA A 38 17.86 19.51 3.14
N GLU A 39 18.85 18.63 3.25
CA GLU A 39 19.05 17.45 2.40
C GLU A 39 17.79 16.55 2.32
N VAL A 40 17.15 16.32 3.47
CA VAL A 40 15.92 15.50 3.56
C VAL A 40 14.77 16.16 2.79
N ALA A 41 14.66 17.49 2.88
CA ALA A 41 13.62 18.25 2.20
C ALA A 41 13.82 18.32 0.68
N GLN A 42 15.07 18.26 0.21
CA GLN A 42 15.41 18.24 -1.20
C GLN A 42 15.18 16.86 -1.84
N GLU A 43 15.36 15.78 -1.06
CA GLU A 43 15.24 14.40 -1.53
C GLU A 43 13.77 13.90 -1.55
N ILE A 44 12.95 14.32 -0.59
CA ILE A 44 11.58 13.82 -0.45
C ILE A 44 10.60 14.65 -1.29
N SER A 45 9.94 14.00 -2.25
CA SER A 45 8.79 14.56 -2.93
C SER A 45 7.50 14.29 -2.15
N ILE A 46 6.73 15.34 -1.87
CA ILE A 46 5.45 15.25 -1.17
C ILE A 46 4.33 15.47 -2.17
N TYR A 47 3.42 14.50 -2.27
CA TYR A 47 2.23 14.61 -3.11
C TYR A 47 0.95 14.51 -2.26
N GLY A 48 -0.04 15.34 -2.52
CA GLY A 48 -1.35 15.31 -1.86
C GLY A 48 -1.29 15.32 -0.32
N GLU A 49 -1.94 14.34 0.32
CA GLU A 49 -2.02 14.21 1.79
C GLU A 49 -0.82 13.45 2.41
N LEU A 50 0.24 13.17 1.63
CA LEU A 50 1.41 12.41 2.10
C LEU A 50 2.32 13.19 3.06
N HIS A 51 2.06 14.49 3.28
CA HIS A 51 2.77 15.32 4.26
C HIS A 51 2.76 14.75 5.70
N ARG A 52 1.76 13.91 6.03
CA ARG A 52 1.72 13.23 7.33
C ARG A 52 2.72 12.08 7.46
N PHE A 53 3.16 11.53 6.32
CA PHE A 53 4.08 10.40 6.23
C PHE A 53 5.50 10.80 5.85
N ILE A 54 5.87 12.08 5.96
CA ILE A 54 7.26 12.55 5.76
C ILE A 54 8.28 11.68 6.54
N PRO A 55 8.07 11.29 7.81
CA PRO A 55 9.00 10.44 8.53
C PRO A 55 9.20 9.07 7.86
N VAL A 56 8.11 8.49 7.35
CA VAL A 56 8.14 7.20 6.64
C VAL A 56 8.87 7.33 5.31
N LEU A 57 8.61 8.41 4.54
CA LEU A 57 9.29 8.67 3.27
C LEU A 57 10.79 8.92 3.47
N ALA A 58 11.16 9.65 4.53
CA ALA A 58 12.56 9.87 4.89
C ALA A 58 13.24 8.55 5.25
N PHE A 59 12.59 7.73 6.07
CA PHE A 59 13.10 6.43 6.47
C PHE A 59 13.27 5.47 5.28
N SER A 60 12.33 5.47 4.33
CA SER A 60 12.43 4.62 3.13
C SER A 60 13.55 5.06 2.18
N ARG A 61 14.00 6.32 2.26
CA ARG A 61 15.19 6.83 1.56
C ARG A 61 16.49 6.61 2.33
N GLY A 62 16.44 5.95 3.49
CA GLY A 62 17.61 5.61 4.31
C GLY A 62 18.01 6.68 5.32
N PHE A 63 17.25 7.77 5.46
CA PHE A 63 17.54 8.76 6.51
C PHE A 63 17.21 8.22 7.90
N ARG A 64 17.99 8.67 8.88
CA ARG A 64 17.73 8.36 10.29
C ARG A 64 16.59 9.23 10.82
N VAL A 65 15.58 8.60 11.38
CA VAL A 65 14.40 9.25 11.94
C VAL A 65 14.29 8.85 13.41
N THR A 66 14.07 9.84 14.27
CA THR A 66 13.84 9.65 15.71
C THR A 66 12.72 10.56 16.17
N GLU A 67 12.12 10.25 17.31
CA GLU A 67 11.18 11.11 18.01
C GLU A 67 11.82 11.73 19.24
N LEU A 68 11.35 12.92 19.61
CA LEU A 68 11.70 13.61 20.85
C LEU A 68 10.40 13.95 21.60
N PRO A 69 10.33 13.72 22.92
CA PRO A 69 9.16 14.12 23.70
C PRO A 69 8.98 15.63 23.66
N VAL A 70 7.78 16.08 23.29
CA VAL A 70 7.40 17.49 23.26
C VAL A 70 6.13 17.71 24.07
N HIS A 71 6.04 18.89 24.70
CA HIS A 71 4.91 19.22 25.58
C HIS A 71 3.68 19.60 24.75
N HIS A 72 2.71 18.69 24.66
CA HIS A 72 1.44 18.91 23.95
C HIS A 72 0.49 19.77 24.78
N ARG A 73 0.24 21.01 24.36
CA ARG A 73 -0.72 21.92 25.00
C ARG A 73 -2.15 21.70 24.49
N PRO A 74 -3.19 21.86 25.33
CA PRO A 74 -4.57 21.81 24.87
C PRO A 74 -4.85 22.95 23.89
N ARG A 75 -5.75 22.71 22.94
CA ARG A 75 -6.21 23.74 22.01
C ARG A 75 -7.14 24.70 22.75
N GLU A 76 -6.85 26.00 22.66
CA GLU A 76 -7.66 27.05 23.30
C GLU A 76 -8.85 27.50 22.42
N PHE A 77 -8.70 27.49 21.09
CA PHE A 77 -9.71 28.02 20.16
C PHE A 77 -10.02 27.07 18.99
N GLY A 78 -11.29 27.03 18.57
CA GLY A 78 -11.78 26.31 17.39
C GLY A 78 -12.04 24.81 17.59
N HIS A 79 -12.72 24.18 16.63
CA HIS A 79 -13.11 22.77 16.70
C HIS A 79 -12.14 21.84 15.95
N SER A 80 -12.05 20.59 16.43
CA SER A 80 -11.26 19.55 15.77
C SER A 80 -11.84 19.23 14.40
N LYS A 81 -11.00 19.25 13.36
CA LYS A 81 -11.35 18.78 12.00
C LYS A 81 -11.13 17.26 11.83
N TYR A 82 -10.78 16.56 12.91
CA TYR A 82 -10.62 15.10 12.90
C TYR A 82 -11.98 14.43 13.11
N GLY A 83 -12.52 13.86 12.04
CA GLY A 83 -13.72 13.02 12.05
C GLY A 83 -13.49 11.69 11.32
N VAL A 84 -14.51 10.84 11.26
CA VAL A 84 -14.45 9.48 10.66
C VAL A 84 -13.94 9.51 9.21
N ARG A 85 -14.36 10.51 8.42
CA ARG A 85 -13.90 10.69 7.03
C ARG A 85 -12.38 10.92 6.93
N ARG A 86 -11.75 11.51 7.95
CA ARG A 86 -10.30 11.71 7.99
C ARG A 86 -9.57 10.42 8.37
N PHE A 87 -10.20 9.55 9.17
CA PHE A 87 -9.65 8.24 9.48
C PHE A 87 -9.63 7.32 8.26
N LEU A 88 -10.73 7.27 7.48
CA LEU A 88 -10.78 6.46 6.25
C LEU A 88 -9.77 6.93 5.21
N ARG A 89 -9.64 8.25 5.00
CA ARG A 89 -8.56 8.82 4.18
C ARG A 89 -7.18 8.51 4.76
N GLY A 90 -7.06 8.57 6.09
CA GLY A 90 -5.93 8.10 6.90
C GLY A 90 -5.39 6.75 6.43
N LEU A 91 -6.30 5.77 6.38
CA LEU A 91 -6.03 4.40 5.98
C LEU A 91 -5.71 4.26 4.50
N LEU A 92 -6.46 4.93 3.62
CA LEU A 92 -6.22 4.89 2.18
C LEU A 92 -4.83 5.43 1.84
N ASP A 93 -4.44 6.59 2.39
CA ASP A 93 -3.11 7.12 2.05
C ASP A 93 -1.98 6.33 2.76
N LEU A 94 -2.25 5.59 3.85
CA LEU A 94 -1.29 4.61 4.39
C LEU A 94 -1.06 3.45 3.41
N LEU A 95 -2.13 2.92 2.82
CA LEU A 95 -2.02 1.91 1.77
C LEU A 95 -1.23 2.47 0.58
N THR A 96 -1.49 3.71 0.17
CA THR A 96 -0.74 4.39 -0.88
C THR A 96 0.74 4.53 -0.55
N VAL A 97 1.10 4.99 0.66
CA VAL A 97 2.51 5.12 1.07
C VAL A 97 3.18 3.76 1.10
N THR A 98 2.55 2.76 1.73
CA THR A 98 3.11 1.42 1.83
C THR A 98 3.34 0.82 0.45
N PHE A 99 2.39 1.03 -0.47
CA PHE A 99 2.52 0.60 -1.86
C PHE A 99 3.67 1.33 -2.57
N LEU A 100 3.75 2.65 -2.43
CA LEU A 100 4.78 3.46 -3.09
C LEU A 100 6.19 3.14 -2.58
N THR A 101 6.36 2.95 -1.27
CA THR A 101 7.66 2.68 -0.65
C THR A 101 8.10 1.23 -0.83
N SER A 102 7.17 0.27 -0.83
CA SER A 102 7.52 -1.17 -0.88
C SER A 102 7.45 -1.77 -2.29
N PHE A 103 6.52 -1.29 -3.12
CA PHE A 103 6.20 -1.87 -4.42
C PHE A 103 6.25 -0.87 -5.57
N GLY A 104 6.56 0.41 -5.33
CA GLY A 104 6.57 1.44 -6.36
C GLY A 104 7.49 1.13 -7.55
N ARG A 105 8.55 0.33 -7.33
CA ARG A 105 9.48 -0.12 -8.38
C ARG A 105 9.12 -1.48 -9.01
N ARG A 106 8.23 -2.25 -8.38
CA ARG A 106 7.82 -3.60 -8.83
C ARG A 106 6.33 -3.85 -8.51
N PRO A 107 5.41 -3.03 -9.05
CA PRO A 107 3.98 -3.12 -8.74
C PRO A 107 3.38 -4.49 -9.07
N GLN A 108 3.95 -5.24 -10.04
CA GLN A 108 3.51 -6.59 -10.37
C GLN A 108 3.59 -7.55 -9.18
N HIS A 109 4.56 -7.40 -8.28
CA HIS A 109 4.68 -8.30 -7.13
C HIS A 109 3.48 -8.19 -6.17
N ALA A 110 2.94 -6.99 -5.99
CA ALA A 110 1.78 -6.78 -5.12
C ALA A 110 0.47 -7.23 -5.81
N LEU A 111 0.13 -6.60 -6.94
CA LEU A 111 -1.14 -6.89 -7.62
C LEU A 111 -1.14 -8.27 -8.27
N GLY A 112 0.00 -8.70 -8.81
CA GLY A 112 0.13 -9.99 -9.47
C GLY A 112 0.05 -11.16 -8.50
N ALA A 113 0.63 -11.06 -7.30
CA ALA A 113 0.49 -12.12 -6.29
C ALA A 113 -0.97 -12.27 -5.82
N VAL A 114 -1.63 -11.15 -5.52
CA VAL A 114 -3.06 -11.14 -5.17
C VAL A 114 -3.91 -11.69 -6.32
N GLY A 115 -3.64 -11.24 -7.56
CA GLY A 115 -4.33 -11.69 -8.75
C GLY A 115 -4.16 -13.19 -9.01
N LEU A 116 -2.93 -13.70 -8.87
CA LEU A 116 -2.63 -15.14 -9.04
C LEU A 116 -3.36 -15.99 -8.01
N PHE A 117 -3.45 -15.53 -6.76
CA PHE A 117 -4.19 -16.22 -5.71
C PHE A 117 -5.69 -16.37 -6.05
N PHE A 118 -6.35 -15.27 -6.40
CA PHE A 118 -7.78 -15.31 -6.77
C PHE A 118 -8.02 -16.05 -8.09
N PHE A 119 -7.12 -15.91 -9.06
CA PHE A 119 -7.19 -16.64 -10.32
C PHE A 119 -7.06 -18.15 -10.07
N GLY A 120 -6.12 -18.56 -9.23
CA GLY A 120 -5.91 -19.97 -8.85
C GLY A 120 -7.13 -20.56 -8.15
N ILE A 121 -7.71 -19.87 -7.17
CA ILE A 121 -8.93 -20.34 -6.49
C ILE A 121 -10.09 -20.47 -7.47
N GLY A 122 -10.28 -19.49 -8.36
CA GLY A 122 -11.31 -19.55 -9.39
C GLY A 122 -11.10 -20.72 -10.36
N ALA A 123 -9.85 -20.94 -10.78
CA ALA A 123 -9.49 -22.03 -11.68
C ALA A 123 -9.71 -23.41 -11.05
N VAL A 124 -9.35 -23.59 -9.77
CA VAL A 124 -9.61 -24.83 -9.03
C VAL A 124 -11.11 -25.07 -8.88
N GLY A 125 -11.88 -24.04 -8.54
CA GLY A 125 -13.33 -24.13 -8.42
C GLY A 125 -14.01 -24.52 -9.74
N LEU A 126 -13.57 -23.94 -10.86
CA LEU A 126 -14.05 -24.30 -12.19
C LEU A 126 -13.62 -25.71 -12.59
N ALA A 127 -12.36 -26.10 -12.37
CA ALA A 127 -11.86 -27.44 -12.67
C ALA A 127 -12.64 -28.52 -11.90
N TYR A 128 -12.97 -28.27 -10.63
CA TYR A 128 -13.81 -29.15 -9.83
C TYR A 128 -15.21 -29.32 -10.43
N LEU A 129 -15.85 -28.22 -10.85
CA LEU A 129 -17.17 -28.27 -11.48
C LEU A 129 -17.13 -28.94 -12.86
N SER A 130 -16.08 -28.71 -13.65
CA SER A 130 -15.85 -29.40 -14.92
C SER A 130 -15.67 -30.90 -14.74
N LEU A 131 -14.96 -31.33 -13.68
CA LEU A 131 -14.80 -32.75 -13.36
C LEU A 131 -16.13 -33.40 -12.96
N LEU A 132 -16.92 -32.73 -12.11
CA LEU A 132 -18.26 -33.22 -11.76
C LEU A 132 -19.16 -33.35 -12.98
N TRP A 133 -19.12 -32.37 -13.89
CA TRP A 133 -19.87 -32.42 -15.15
C TRP A 133 -19.51 -33.66 -15.97
N LEU A 134 -18.22 -33.96 -16.10
CA LEU A 134 -17.69 -35.11 -16.83
C LEU A 134 -18.11 -36.43 -16.17
N LEU A 135 -18.05 -36.54 -14.85
CA LEU A 135 -18.47 -37.74 -14.10
C LEU A 135 -19.97 -38.02 -14.21
N MET A 136 -20.80 -36.97 -14.34
CA MET A 136 -22.25 -37.11 -14.47
C MET A 136 -22.69 -37.46 -15.91
N HIS A 137 -22.04 -36.89 -16.93
CA HIS A 137 -22.51 -36.99 -18.32
C HIS A 137 -21.70 -37.93 -19.20
N VAL A 138 -20.40 -38.12 -18.94
CA VAL A 138 -19.50 -38.89 -19.82
C VAL A 138 -19.25 -40.29 -19.29
N VAL A 139 -18.97 -40.42 -17.97
CA VAL A 139 -18.63 -41.71 -17.33
C VAL A 139 -19.83 -42.32 -16.55
N PRO A 140 -21.04 -41.78 -16.74
CA PRO A 140 -22.15 -41.68 -15.76
C PRO A 140 -21.95 -42.43 -14.42
N LEU A 141 -21.02 -41.96 -13.59
CA LEU A 141 -20.77 -42.50 -12.25
C LEU A 141 -21.67 -41.86 -11.18
N ILE A 142 -22.23 -40.68 -11.47
CA ILE A 142 -22.96 -39.83 -10.52
C ILE A 142 -24.28 -39.39 -11.16
N ALA A 143 -25.36 -39.35 -10.39
CA ALA A 143 -26.65 -38.91 -10.87
C ALA A 143 -26.59 -37.46 -11.41
N PRO A 144 -27.20 -37.16 -12.57
CA PRO A 144 -27.16 -35.83 -13.15
C PRO A 144 -27.86 -34.83 -12.22
N SER A 145 -27.11 -33.80 -11.82
CA SER A 145 -27.61 -32.70 -10.99
C SER A 145 -27.34 -31.35 -11.67
N PRO A 146 -28.23 -30.35 -11.54
CA PRO A 146 -28.01 -29.04 -12.14
C PRO A 146 -26.79 -28.34 -11.53
N ILE A 147 -25.84 -27.96 -12.38
CA ILE A 147 -24.63 -27.24 -11.96
C ILE A 147 -24.87 -25.73 -11.90
N GLY A 148 -25.71 -25.20 -12.80
CA GLY A 148 -25.90 -23.75 -12.98
C GLY A 148 -26.45 -23.01 -11.77
N GLY A 149 -27.21 -23.68 -10.90
CA GLY A 149 -27.78 -23.08 -9.69
C GLY A 149 -26.82 -23.02 -8.49
N ARG A 150 -25.60 -23.57 -8.61
CA ARG A 150 -24.66 -23.63 -7.48
C ARG A 150 -23.95 -22.29 -7.32
N PRO A 151 -24.01 -21.64 -6.15
CA PRO A 151 -23.26 -20.40 -5.88
C PRO A 151 -21.76 -20.54 -6.15
N LEU A 152 -21.21 -21.75 -6.00
CA LEU A 152 -19.82 -22.07 -6.30
C LEU A 152 -19.42 -21.73 -7.73
N LEU A 153 -20.31 -21.91 -8.73
CA LEU A 153 -20.02 -21.54 -10.12
C LEU A 153 -19.82 -20.02 -10.23
N ALA A 154 -20.76 -19.24 -9.68
CA ALA A 154 -20.70 -17.79 -9.71
C ALA A 154 -19.45 -17.26 -8.99
N TYR A 155 -19.12 -17.78 -7.81
CA TYR A 155 -17.92 -17.39 -7.08
C TYR A 155 -16.63 -17.78 -7.80
N SER A 156 -16.58 -18.96 -8.41
CA SER A 156 -15.39 -19.42 -9.14
C SER A 156 -15.14 -18.58 -10.40
N VAL A 157 -16.19 -18.28 -11.17
CA VAL A 157 -16.10 -17.39 -12.34
C VAL A 157 -15.69 -15.98 -11.90
N ALA A 158 -16.34 -15.41 -10.87
CA ALA A 158 -16.01 -14.07 -10.38
C ALA A 158 -14.56 -13.99 -9.88
N SER A 159 -14.10 -14.97 -9.09
CA SER A 159 -12.73 -15.04 -8.59
C SER A 159 -11.71 -15.16 -9.73
N LEU A 160 -12.01 -15.97 -10.76
CA LEU A 160 -11.15 -16.12 -11.93
C LEU A 160 -11.03 -14.80 -12.71
N LEU A 161 -12.15 -14.12 -12.96
CA LEU A 161 -12.18 -12.85 -13.69
C LEU A 161 -11.46 -11.73 -12.91
N LEU A 162 -11.75 -11.58 -11.62
CA LEU A 162 -11.09 -10.58 -10.77
C LEU A 162 -9.59 -10.86 -10.63
N GLY A 163 -9.20 -12.13 -10.49
CA GLY A 163 -7.80 -12.53 -10.47
C GLY A 163 -7.06 -12.19 -11.76
N GLY A 164 -7.68 -12.50 -12.91
CA GLY A 164 -7.14 -12.15 -14.23
C GLY A 164 -7.02 -10.65 -14.45
N GLN A 165 -8.01 -9.87 -14.02
CA GLN A 165 -7.96 -8.40 -14.07
C GLN A 165 -6.82 -7.84 -13.21
N ALA A 166 -6.64 -8.34 -11.99
CA ALA A 166 -5.55 -7.90 -11.10
C ALA A 166 -4.17 -8.24 -11.68
N LEU A 167 -4.00 -9.43 -12.29
CA LEU A 167 -2.78 -9.80 -13.00
C LEU A 167 -2.47 -8.83 -14.16
N SER A 168 -3.49 -8.53 -14.98
CA SER A 168 -3.36 -7.59 -16.10
C SER A 168 -2.99 -6.17 -15.63
N LEU A 169 -3.68 -5.67 -14.59
CA LEU A 169 -3.37 -4.37 -13.99
C LEU A 169 -1.96 -4.32 -13.39
N GLY A 170 -1.50 -5.40 -12.76
CA GLY A 170 -0.14 -5.50 -12.23
C GLY A 170 0.92 -5.40 -13.33
N LEU A 171 0.74 -6.12 -14.44
CA LEU A 171 1.63 -6.05 -15.61
C LEU A 171 1.62 -4.67 -16.26
N LEU A 172 0.44 -4.06 -16.41
CA LEU A 172 0.30 -2.72 -16.96
C LEU A 172 0.97 -1.66 -16.07
N ALA A 173 0.84 -1.80 -14.75
CA ALA A 173 1.54 -0.92 -13.81
C ALA A 173 3.07 -1.09 -13.92
N GLU A 174 3.57 -2.32 -14.05
CA GLU A 174 5.01 -2.60 -14.24
C GLU A 174 5.52 -1.94 -15.54
N LEU A 175 4.74 -2.06 -16.62
CA LEU A 175 5.06 -1.42 -17.89
C LEU A 175 5.13 0.11 -17.76
N ILE A 176 4.14 0.73 -17.10
CA ILE A 176 4.15 2.19 -16.88
C ILE A 176 5.40 2.60 -16.10
N VAL A 177 5.73 1.89 -15.01
CA VAL A 177 6.91 2.20 -14.20
C VAL A 177 8.20 2.01 -15.02
N ALA A 178 8.29 0.98 -15.85
CA ALA A 178 9.44 0.73 -16.71
C ALA A 178 9.64 1.82 -17.77
N TYR A 179 8.55 2.40 -18.30
CA TYR A 179 8.62 3.46 -19.32
C TYR A 179 8.72 4.87 -18.75
N THR A 180 8.19 5.11 -17.55
CA THR A 180 8.22 6.43 -16.88
C THR A 180 9.41 6.57 -15.92
N GLY A 181 10.08 5.47 -15.56
CA GLY A 181 11.20 5.46 -14.63
C GLY A 181 12.39 6.27 -15.16
N ASP A 182 12.49 7.53 -14.74
CA ASP A 182 13.66 8.36 -14.97
C ASP A 182 14.85 7.82 -14.16
N SER A 183 16.07 7.92 -14.71
CA SER A 183 17.27 7.27 -14.15
C SER A 183 17.75 7.89 -12.82
N ARG A 184 17.11 8.96 -12.37
CA ARG A 184 17.52 9.78 -11.20
C ARG A 184 17.15 9.18 -9.84
N ASP A 185 16.19 8.26 -9.77
CA ASP A 185 15.60 7.83 -8.48
C ASP A 185 16.24 6.61 -7.81
N SER A 186 17.30 6.03 -8.38
CA SER A 186 17.84 4.76 -7.87
C SER A 186 18.62 4.90 -6.56
N TYR A 187 19.28 6.04 -6.34
CA TYR A 187 20.12 6.31 -5.19
C TYR A 187 20.16 7.81 -4.88
N SER A 188 20.24 8.16 -3.58
CA SER A 188 20.49 9.53 -3.15
C SER A 188 22.00 9.73 -2.99
N VAL A 189 22.52 10.83 -3.55
CA VAL A 189 23.94 11.19 -3.45
C VAL A 189 24.10 12.25 -2.38
N ALA A 190 24.74 11.90 -1.27
CA ALA A 190 25.03 12.86 -0.20
C ALA A 190 26.27 13.72 -0.51
N GLU A 191 27.29 13.15 -1.13
CA GLU A 191 28.55 13.83 -1.44
C GLU A 191 29.24 13.14 -2.64
N VAL A 192 29.85 13.94 -3.53
CA VAL A 192 30.70 13.45 -4.61
C VAL A 192 32.14 13.89 -4.33
N ALA A 193 33.00 12.94 -3.98
CA ALA A 193 34.41 13.23 -3.75
C ALA A 193 35.17 13.28 -5.10
N GLY A 194 35.46 14.49 -5.59
CA GLY A 194 36.52 14.72 -6.59
C GLY A 194 36.13 14.96 -8.07
N GLY A 195 35.18 15.85 -8.37
CA GLY A 195 34.97 16.32 -9.75
C GLY A 195 34.05 17.53 -9.84
N GLU A 196 34.40 18.50 -10.68
CA GLU A 196 33.64 19.73 -10.95
C GLU A 196 32.15 19.43 -11.19
N SER A 197 31.29 20.14 -10.47
CA SER A 197 29.84 20.08 -10.66
C SER A 197 29.48 20.71 -12.00
N GLU A 198 29.21 19.89 -13.02
CA GLU A 198 28.39 20.37 -14.14
C GLU A 198 26.99 20.75 -13.61
N PRO A 199 26.45 21.91 -13.98
CA PRO A 199 25.11 22.29 -13.57
C PRO A 199 24.12 21.35 -14.25
N SER A 200 23.43 20.52 -13.46
CA SER A 200 22.31 19.69 -13.93
C SER A 200 21.23 20.60 -14.50
N GLY A 201 21.23 20.75 -15.82
CA GLY A 201 20.26 21.53 -16.57
C GLY A 201 18.87 20.87 -16.58
N LYS A 202 17.87 21.76 -16.37
CA LYS A 202 16.44 21.71 -16.70
C LYS A 202 15.58 20.55 -16.16
#